data_AF-A0A7L1G207-F1
#
_entry.id   AF-A0A7L1G207-F1
#
_cell.length_a   1.000
_cell.length_b   1.000
_cell.length_c   1.000
_cell.angle_alpha   90.00
_cell.angle_beta   90.00
_cell.angle_gamma   90.00
#
_symmetry.space_group_name_H-M   'P 1'
#
loop_
_entity.id
_entity.type
_entity.pdbx_description
1 polymer ?
#
loop_
_entity_poly.entity_id
_entity_poly.type
_entity_poly.pdbx_seq_one_letter_code
_entity_poly.pdbx_strand_id
1 'polypeptide(L)'
;RMAQQGRTIIFSIHQPRYSIFRLFDNLTLLAAGRVLFHGPAQQALQYFQDIGYQCEAHNNPADFFLDVINGDSTAVAMAKMDETEPAESTEAQAAEDTTLAEKLAEQYCSSAYYQETKSTLEKISLGSQKKSKAVFRQITYANSFLHQLRWVSKRTLKNLVGNPQASIAQVTL
;
A
#
# COMPACT_ATOMS: atom_id res chain seq x y z
N ARG A 1 15.04 -2.46 -13.22
CA ARG A 1 15.06 -2.28 -14.70
C ARG A 1 13.77 -2.72 -15.42
N MET A 2 12.84 -3.45 -14.80
CA MET A 2 11.55 -3.79 -15.46
C MET A 2 10.59 -2.61 -15.63
N ALA A 3 10.50 -1.70 -14.64
CA ALA A 3 9.66 -0.50 -14.76
C ALA A 3 10.11 0.40 -15.93
N GLN A 4 11.42 0.57 -16.07
CA GLN A 4 12.06 1.30 -17.19
C GLN A 4 11.82 0.65 -18.56
N GLN A 5 11.37 -0.60 -18.62
CA GLN A 5 10.97 -1.27 -19.86
C GLN A 5 9.48 -1.05 -20.19
N GLY A 6 8.81 -0.09 -19.54
CA GLY A 6 7.41 0.24 -19.77
C GLY A 6 6.41 -0.68 -19.08
N ARG A 7 6.84 -1.43 -18.05
CA ARG A 7 5.94 -2.28 -17.25
C ARG A 7 5.48 -1.55 -16.00
N THR A 8 4.18 -1.55 -15.72
CA THR A 8 3.64 -1.10 -14.43
C THR A 8 3.93 -2.15 -13.35
N ILE A 9 4.55 -1.75 -12.25
CA ILE A 9 4.85 -2.61 -11.11
C ILE A 9 4.16 -2.03 -9.89
N ILE A 10 3.31 -2.84 -9.26
CA ILE A 10 2.61 -2.50 -8.02
C ILE A 10 2.97 -3.57 -7.01
N PHE A 11 3.37 -3.16 -5.81
CA PHE A 11 3.75 -4.06 -4.73
C PHE A 11 3.47 -3.41 -3.38
N SER A 12 3.32 -4.24 -2.35
CA SER A 12 3.37 -3.82 -0.95
C SER A 12 4.75 -4.13 -0.38
N ILE A 13 5.21 -3.28 0.54
CA ILE A 13 6.49 -3.46 1.23
C ILE A 13 6.34 -3.00 2.68
N HIS A 14 6.90 -3.77 3.60
CA HIS A 14 6.95 -3.41 5.02
C HIS A 14 8.32 -2.84 5.35
N GLN A 15 8.36 -1.64 5.95
CA GLN A 15 9.57 -0.98 6.47
C GLN A 15 10.77 -1.01 5.48
N PRO A 16 10.65 -0.38 4.29
CA PRO A 16 11.77 -0.30 3.37
C PRO A 16 12.87 0.60 3.94
N ARG A 17 14.12 0.17 3.77
CA ARG A 17 15.27 1.05 4.00
C ARG A 17 15.19 2.29 3.10
N TYR A 18 15.75 3.41 3.56
CA TYR A 18 15.77 4.67 2.81
C TYR A 18 16.29 4.53 1.36
N SER A 19 17.34 3.73 1.15
CA SER A 19 17.89 3.47 -0.19
C SER A 19 16.90 2.83 -1.16
N ILE A 20 15.92 2.07 -0.65
CA ILE A 20 14.84 1.47 -1.42
C ILE A 20 13.69 2.46 -1.58
N PHE A 21 13.30 3.17 -0.52
CA PHE A 21 12.24 4.18 -0.56
C PHE A 21 12.48 5.24 -1.64
N ARG A 22 13.73 5.70 -1.79
CA ARG A 22 14.13 6.66 -2.82
C ARG A 22 13.90 6.21 -4.26
N LEU A 23 13.68 4.91 -4.49
CA LEU A 23 13.45 4.34 -5.82
C LEU A 23 11.97 4.32 -6.21
N PHE A 24 11.07 4.72 -5.32
CA PHE A 24 9.64 4.70 -5.60
C PHE A 24 9.25 5.91 -6.45
N ASP A 25 8.52 5.64 -7.53
CA ASP A 25 7.91 6.70 -8.35
C ASP A 25 6.68 7.27 -7.63
N ASN A 26 5.81 6.38 -7.13
CA ASN A 26 4.59 6.71 -6.39
C ASN A 26 4.53 5.93 -5.09
N LEU A 27 3.90 6.54 -4.07
CA LEU A 27 3.63 5.94 -2.77
C LEU A 27 2.11 5.93 -2.54
N THR A 28 1.61 4.82 -2.01
CA THR A 28 0.24 4.72 -1.48
C THR A 28 0.34 4.26 -0.03
N LEU A 29 -0.22 5.05 0.88
CA LEU A 29 -0.32 4.72 2.30
C LEU A 29 -1.75 4.30 2.63
N LEU A 30 -1.88 3.17 3.31
CA LEU A 30 -3.17 2.55 3.65
C LEU A 30 -3.22 2.24 5.14
N ALA A 31 -4.35 2.54 5.77
CA ALA A 31 -4.65 2.13 7.15
C ALA A 31 -6.15 1.90 7.32
N ALA A 32 -6.53 0.86 8.05
CA ALA A 32 -7.94 0.52 8.30
C ALA A 32 -8.83 0.55 7.03
N GLY A 33 -8.29 0.08 5.89
CA GLY A 33 -8.99 0.05 4.60
C GLY A 33 -9.12 1.41 3.89
N ARG A 34 -8.52 2.47 4.41
CA ARG A 34 -8.57 3.83 3.86
C ARG A 34 -7.22 4.28 3.30
N VAL A 35 -7.27 5.12 2.27
CA VAL A 35 -6.08 5.76 1.68
C VAL A 35 -5.76 7.02 2.47
N LEU A 36 -4.56 7.08 3.02
CA LEU A 36 -4.09 8.22 3.81
C LEU A 36 -3.20 9.17 2.98
N PHE A 37 -2.62 8.65 1.91
CA PHE A 37 -1.89 9.41 0.90
C PHE A 37 -1.75 8.56 -0.36
N HIS A 38 -1.89 9.19 -1.53
CA HIS A 38 -1.45 8.63 -2.80
C HIS A 38 -0.88 9.74 -3.68
N GLY A 39 0.33 9.51 -4.21
CA GLY A 39 1.01 10.47 -5.07
C GLY A 39 2.50 10.17 -5.21
N PRO A 40 3.28 11.11 -5.76
CA PRO A 40 4.73 10.95 -5.91
C PRO A 40 5.41 10.72 -4.55
N ALA A 41 6.27 9.69 -4.47
CA ALA A 41 6.88 9.31 -3.19
C ALA A 41 7.72 10.44 -2.58
N GLN A 42 8.34 11.26 -3.43
CA GLN A 42 9.18 12.39 -3.02
C GLN A 42 8.36 13.56 -2.44
N GLN A 43 7.07 13.66 -2.76
CA GLN A 43 6.17 14.70 -2.25
C GLN A 43 5.44 14.30 -0.96
N ALA A 44 5.49 13.01 -0.59
CA ALA A 44 4.82 12.50 0.60
C ALA A 44 5.28 13.22 1.88
N LEU A 45 6.58 13.45 2.05
CA LEU A 45 7.10 14.19 3.21
C LEU A 45 6.52 15.60 3.33
N GLN A 46 6.45 16.32 2.20
CA GLN A 46 5.88 17.67 2.17
C GLN A 46 4.40 17.65 2.55
N TYR A 47 3.63 16.70 2.01
CA TYR A 47 2.22 16.54 2.36
C TYR A 47 2.03 16.35 3.88
N PHE A 48 2.79 15.44 4.50
CA PHE A 48 2.70 15.22 5.94
C PHE A 48 3.13 16.44 6.75
N GLN A 49 4.12 17.20 6.28
CA GLN A 49 4.52 18.47 6.88
C GLN A 49 3.40 19.51 6.83
N ASP A 50 2.70 19.63 5.71
CA ASP A 50 1.60 20.58 5.52
C ASP A 50 0.40 20.31 6.45
N ILE A 51 0.18 19.04 6.82
CA ILE A 51 -0.87 18.63 7.76
C ILE A 51 -0.37 18.49 9.21
N GLY A 52 0.85 18.98 9.51
CA GLY A 52 1.36 19.14 10.87
C GLY A 52 2.29 18.03 11.40
N TYR A 53 2.74 17.10 10.56
CA TYR A 53 3.70 16.05 10.95
C TYR A 53 5.07 16.31 10.34
N GLN A 54 6.09 16.44 11.20
CA GLN A 54 7.45 16.72 10.75
C GLN A 54 8.35 15.49 10.91
N CYS A 55 9.03 15.10 9.84
CA CYS A 55 10.05 14.06 9.88
C CYS A 55 11.39 14.67 10.32
N GLU A 56 12.05 14.04 11.29
CA GLU A 56 13.41 14.43 11.69
C GLU A 56 14.42 14.21 10.55
N ALA A 57 15.45 15.05 10.48
CA ALA A 57 16.41 15.09 9.36
C ALA A 57 17.20 13.79 9.14
N HIS A 58 17.30 12.93 10.16
CA HIS A 58 18.03 11.66 10.11
C HIS A 58 17.11 10.45 10.22
N ASN A 59 15.78 10.65 10.26
CA ASN A 59 14.84 9.55 10.28
C ASN A 59 14.53 9.05 8.86
N ASN A 60 14.25 7.76 8.74
CA ASN A 60 13.83 7.18 7.48
C ASN A 60 12.36 7.58 7.21
N PRO A 61 12.05 8.25 6.08
CA PRO A 61 10.69 8.67 5.76
C PRO A 61 9.66 7.53 5.79
N ALA A 62 10.08 6.33 5.37
CA ALA A 62 9.18 5.18 5.35
C ALA A 62 8.80 4.70 6.76
N ASP A 63 9.71 4.82 7.72
CA ASP A 63 9.44 4.48 9.13
C ASP A 63 8.59 5.59 9.74
N PHE A 64 8.93 6.86 9.50
CA PHE A 64 8.12 8.02 9.90
C PHE A 64 6.66 7.92 9.44
N PHE A 65 6.40 7.55 8.18
CA PHE A 65 5.02 7.39 7.71
C PHE A 65 4.28 6.29 8.47
N LEU A 66 4.94 5.19 8.81
CA LEU A 66 4.32 4.11 9.58
C LEU A 66 4.03 4.55 11.01
N ASP A 67 4.94 5.28 11.65
CA ASP A 67 4.76 5.82 13.00
C ASP A 67 3.55 6.78 13.06
N VAL A 68 3.43 7.69 12.08
CA VAL A 68 2.28 8.61 11.96
C VAL A 68 0.97 7.83 11.82
N ILE A 69 0.97 6.77 11.01
CA ILE A 69 -0.24 5.99 10.73
C ILE A 69 -0.66 5.13 11.93
N ASN A 70 0.31 4.62 12.68
CA ASN A 70 0.07 3.80 13.87
C ASN A 70 -0.27 4.65 15.11
N GLY A 71 -0.09 5.98 15.03
CA GLY A 71 -0.33 6.89 16.15
C GLY A 71 0.79 6.89 17.19
N ASP A 72 2.00 6.50 16.80
CA ASP A 72 3.16 6.49 17.69
C ASP A 72 3.64 7.93 17.95
N SER A 73 3.83 8.24 19.24
CA SER A 73 3.95 9.62 19.77
C SER A 73 5.21 10.39 19.34
N THR A 74 6.19 9.76 18.71
CA THR A 74 7.44 10.41 18.27
C THR A 74 7.24 11.39 17.11
N ALA A 75 6.21 11.21 16.27
CA ALA A 75 5.92 12.13 15.16
C ALA A 75 5.09 13.37 15.57
N VAL A 76 4.59 13.41 16.82
CA VAL A 76 3.66 14.43 17.33
C VAL A 76 4.39 15.46 18.17
N ALA A 77 5.31 16.23 17.58
CA ALA A 77 6.10 17.21 18.32
C ALA A 77 5.61 18.68 18.23
N MET A 78 4.67 19.03 17.35
CA MET A 78 4.25 20.44 17.21
C MET A 78 2.79 20.78 17.56
N ALA A 79 1.89 19.79 17.61
CA ALA A 79 0.49 20.06 18.01
C ALA A 79 0.30 20.17 19.54
N LYS A 80 1.29 19.77 20.36
CA LYS A 80 1.19 19.75 21.82
C LYS A 80 1.88 20.92 22.55
N MET A 81 2.49 21.87 21.84
CA MET A 81 3.25 22.95 22.48
C MET A 81 2.43 24.23 22.81
N ASP A 82 1.11 24.24 22.60
CA ASP A 82 0.26 25.39 22.98
C ASP A 82 -0.66 25.13 24.20
N GLU A 83 -0.56 23.97 24.85
CA GLU A 83 -1.27 23.71 26.11
C GLU A 83 -0.28 23.46 27.23
N THR A 84 -0.12 24.50 28.06
CA THR A 84 0.58 24.41 29.34
C THR A 84 -0.35 23.73 30.34
N GLU A 85 0.06 22.60 30.90
CA GLU A 85 0.01 22.18 32.32
C GLU A 85 0.04 20.64 32.45
N PRO A 86 0.63 20.08 33.53
CA PRO A 86 1.03 18.68 33.63
C PRO A 86 -0.01 17.77 34.29
N ALA A 87 0.06 16.48 33.92
CA ALA A 87 -0.42 15.30 34.65
C ALA A 87 -1.90 15.25 35.06
N GLU A 88 -2.65 14.31 34.47
CA GLU A 88 -3.24 13.15 35.16
C GLU A 88 -4.19 12.39 34.23
N SER A 89 -4.23 11.08 34.42
CA SER A 89 -5.20 10.16 33.84
C SER A 89 -6.63 10.58 34.17
N THR A 90 -7.46 10.89 33.18
CA THR A 90 -8.93 10.81 33.34
C THR A 90 -9.59 10.51 32.00
N GLU A 91 -10.28 9.37 31.96
CA GLU A 91 -11.16 8.96 30.87
C GLU A 91 -12.41 9.86 30.78
N ALA A 92 -13.06 9.80 29.61
CA ALA A 92 -14.39 10.31 29.26
C ALA A 92 -14.47 11.74 28.69
N GLN A 93 -14.37 11.83 27.36
CA GLN A 93 -15.31 12.64 26.58
C GLN A 93 -15.80 11.84 25.37
N ALA A 94 -17.08 11.48 25.40
CA ALA A 94 -17.82 10.85 24.33
C ALA A 94 -18.11 11.87 23.22
N ALA A 95 -17.35 11.80 22.13
CA ALA A 95 -17.63 12.43 20.85
C ALA A 95 -17.09 11.52 19.75
N GLU A 96 -17.98 10.70 19.17
CA GLU A 96 -17.82 9.94 17.92
C GLU A 96 -16.36 9.67 17.51
N ASP A 97 -15.75 8.61 18.08
CA ASP A 97 -14.32 8.29 17.99
C ASP A 97 -13.86 8.08 16.54
N THR A 98 -13.62 9.18 15.85
CA THR A 98 -13.06 9.19 14.51
C THR A 98 -11.61 8.74 14.66
N THR A 99 -11.32 7.54 14.17
CA THR A 99 -9.99 6.94 14.26
C THR A 99 -8.95 7.86 13.62
N LEU A 100 -7.69 7.81 14.06
CA LEU A 100 -6.61 8.60 13.45
C LEU A 100 -6.56 8.38 11.93
N ALA A 101 -6.77 7.14 11.48
CA ALA A 101 -6.87 6.78 10.08
C ALA A 101 -8.01 7.48 9.33
N GLU A 102 -9.17 7.70 9.97
CA GLU A 102 -10.28 8.47 9.39
C GLU A 102 -9.93 9.94 9.24
N LYS A 103 -9.35 10.56 10.28
CA LYS A 103 -8.90 11.96 10.23
C LYS A 103 -7.87 12.18 9.11
N LEU A 104 -6.86 11.32 9.02
CA LEU A 104 -5.84 11.39 7.97
C LEU A 104 -6.44 11.13 6.57
N ALA A 105 -7.41 10.23 6.45
CA ALA A 105 -8.11 9.98 5.19
C ALA A 105 -8.93 11.20 4.74
N GLU A 106 -9.59 11.91 5.67
CA GLU A 106 -10.33 13.15 5.37
C GLU A 106 -9.39 14.27 4.91
N GLN A 107 -8.25 14.45 5.59
CA GLN A 107 -7.20 15.38 5.17
C GLN A 107 -6.68 15.05 3.76
N TYR A 108 -6.53 13.76 3.45
CA TYR A 108 -6.13 13.36 2.11
C TYR A 108 -7.22 13.69 1.08
N CYS A 109 -8.49 13.41 1.39
CA CYS A 109 -9.62 13.71 0.49
C CYS A 109 -9.77 15.20 0.18
N SER A 110 -9.41 16.09 1.12
CA SER A 110 -9.44 17.54 0.92
C SER A 110 -8.20 18.07 0.18
N SER A 111 -7.13 17.29 0.10
CA SER A 111 -5.85 17.69 -0.50
C SER A 111 -5.89 17.84 -2.04
N ALA A 112 -4.95 18.62 -2.58
CA ALA A 112 -4.76 18.75 -4.03
C ALA A 112 -4.39 17.42 -4.71
N TYR A 113 -3.63 16.56 -4.02
CA TYR A 113 -3.21 15.25 -4.53
C TYR A 113 -4.41 14.34 -4.85
N TYR A 114 -5.42 14.34 -3.98
CA TYR A 114 -6.65 13.58 -4.22
C TYR A 114 -7.43 14.14 -5.41
N GLN A 115 -7.56 15.46 -5.51
CA GLN A 115 -8.25 16.12 -6.62
C GLN A 115 -7.56 15.84 -7.97
N GLU A 116 -6.23 15.92 -8.02
CA GLU A 116 -5.45 15.60 -9.21
C GLU A 116 -5.65 14.14 -9.64
N THR A 117 -5.53 13.22 -8.69
CA THR A 117 -5.74 11.78 -8.91
C THR A 117 -7.16 11.51 -9.43
N LYS A 118 -8.17 12.11 -8.80
CA LYS A 118 -9.58 11.98 -9.20
C LYS A 118 -9.81 12.52 -10.62
N SER A 119 -9.26 13.69 -10.94
CA SER A 119 -9.37 14.27 -12.29
C SER A 119 -8.72 13.38 -13.36
N THR A 120 -7.60 12.74 -13.02
CA THR A 120 -6.88 11.82 -13.90
C THR A 120 -7.69 10.54 -14.11
N LEU A 121 -8.28 10.00 -13.05
CA LEU A 121 -9.17 8.85 -13.09
C LEU A 121 -10.39 9.12 -13.99
N GLU A 122 -11.01 10.29 -13.87
CA GLU A 122 -12.15 10.71 -14.69
C GLU A 122 -11.77 10.82 -16.17
N LYS A 123 -10.61 11.42 -16.49
CA LYS A 123 -10.08 11.47 -17.87
C LYS A 123 -9.86 10.07 -18.45
N ILE A 124 -9.31 9.14 -17.66
CA ILE A 124 -9.10 7.75 -18.08
C ILE A 124 -10.44 7.06 -18.30
N SER A 125 -11.41 7.25 -17.40
CA SER A 125 -12.75 6.67 -17.51
C SER A 125 -13.48 7.14 -18.78
N LEU A 126 -13.49 8.45 -19.04
CA LEU A 126 -14.10 9.06 -20.23
C LEU A 126 -13.36 8.67 -21.53
N GLY A 127 -12.02 8.61 -21.49
CA GLY A 127 -11.21 8.14 -22.60
C GLY A 127 -11.40 6.65 -22.90
N SER A 128 -11.67 5.85 -21.87
CA SER A 128 -12.00 4.43 -21.99
C SER A 128 -13.37 4.24 -22.64
N GLN A 129 -14.39 5.04 -22.33
CA GLN A 129 -15.72 4.93 -22.97
C GLN A 129 -15.68 5.06 -24.51
N LYS A 130 -14.75 5.84 -25.07
CA LYS A 130 -14.56 5.95 -26.54
C LYS A 130 -13.74 4.80 -27.16
N LYS A 131 -12.99 4.03 -26.36
CA LYS A 131 -12.15 2.90 -26.81
C LYS A 131 -12.58 1.53 -26.28
N SER A 132 -13.55 1.48 -25.37
CA SER A 132 -14.02 0.26 -24.73
C SER A 132 -15.51 0.04 -25.01
N LYS A 133 -15.83 -0.65 -26.12
CA LYS A 133 -16.59 -1.88 -25.88
C LYS A 133 -15.70 -2.64 -24.92
N ALA A 134 -16.13 -2.82 -23.67
CA ALA A 134 -15.39 -3.60 -22.69
C ALA A 134 -14.88 -4.84 -23.43
N VAL A 135 -13.58 -4.89 -23.73
CA VAL A 135 -12.97 -6.09 -24.26
C VAL A 135 -13.02 -6.98 -23.05
N PHE A 136 -14.12 -7.72 -22.94
CA PHE A 136 -14.20 -8.90 -22.12
C PHE A 136 -12.97 -9.68 -22.55
N ARG A 137 -11.91 -9.59 -21.75
CA ARG A 137 -10.71 -10.40 -21.96
C ARG A 137 -11.20 -11.79 -21.69
N GLN A 138 -11.72 -12.43 -22.73
CA GLN A 138 -12.04 -13.84 -22.72
C GLN A 138 -10.79 -14.50 -22.16
N ILE A 139 -10.94 -15.17 -21.02
CA ILE A 139 -9.84 -15.79 -20.30
C ILE A 139 -9.23 -16.79 -21.28
N THR A 140 -8.17 -16.34 -21.95
CA THR A 140 -7.49 -17.12 -22.97
C THR A 140 -6.22 -17.62 -22.31
N TYR A 141 -6.10 -18.93 -22.23
CA TYR A 141 -4.90 -19.53 -21.70
C TYR A 141 -3.75 -19.37 -22.69
N ALA A 142 -2.54 -19.14 -22.18
CA ALA A 142 -1.35 -19.10 -23.03
C ALA A 142 -1.08 -20.43 -23.75
N ASN A 143 -1.60 -21.55 -23.21
CA ASN A 143 -1.40 -22.90 -23.74
C ASN A 143 -2.71 -23.71 -23.72
N SER A 144 -2.81 -24.72 -24.58
CA SER A 144 -3.94 -25.65 -24.62
C SER A 144 -4.06 -26.51 -23.35
N PHE A 145 -5.27 -26.98 -23.06
CA PHE A 145 -5.57 -27.79 -21.86
C PHE A 145 -4.71 -29.05 -21.74
N LEU A 146 -4.60 -29.86 -22.79
CA LEU A 146 -3.77 -31.08 -22.79
C LEU A 146 -2.29 -30.78 -22.51
N HIS A 147 -1.78 -29.64 -23.01
CA HIS A 147 -0.40 -29.22 -22.76
C HIS A 147 -0.19 -28.87 -21.28
N GLN A 148 -1.11 -28.13 -20.69
CA GLN A 148 -1.08 -27.78 -19.26
C GLN A 148 -1.18 -29.04 -18.39
N LEU A 149 -2.13 -29.93 -18.69
CA LEU A 149 -2.35 -31.17 -17.95
C LEU A 149 -1.08 -32.03 -17.95
N ARG A 150 -0.46 -32.24 -19.12
CA ARG A 150 0.79 -33.03 -19.24
C ARG A 150 1.92 -32.46 -18.38
N TRP A 151 2.10 -31.15 -18.37
CA TRP A 151 3.15 -30.51 -17.56
C TRP A 151 2.88 -30.55 -16.07
N VAL A 152 1.64 -30.30 -15.66
CA VAL A 152 1.23 -30.39 -14.26
C VAL A 152 1.40 -31.82 -13.75
N SER A 153 0.92 -32.83 -14.47
CA SER A 153 1.09 -34.25 -14.09
C SER A 153 2.56 -34.65 -14.01
N LYS A 154 3.38 -34.27 -15.00
CA LYS A 154 4.83 -34.55 -14.98
C LYS A 154 5.53 -33.90 -13.79
N ARG A 155 5.20 -32.63 -13.47
CA ARG A 155 5.76 -31.92 -12.32
C ARG A 155 5.35 -32.58 -11.01
N THR A 156 4.07 -32.93 -10.86
CA THR A 156 3.56 -33.61 -9.66
C THR A 156 4.25 -34.95 -9.44
N LEU A 157 4.39 -35.77 -10.49
CA LEU A 157 5.11 -37.05 -10.39
C LEU A 157 6.58 -36.85 -10.02
N LYS A 158 7.26 -35.86 -10.62
CA LYS A 158 8.65 -35.53 -10.28
C LYS A 158 8.80 -35.08 -8.82
N ASN A 159 7.87 -34.27 -8.33
CA ASN A 159 7.87 -33.82 -6.93
C ASN A 159 7.62 -35.00 -5.96
N LEU A 160 6.73 -35.94 -6.33
CA LEU A 160 6.43 -37.12 -5.54
C LEU A 160 7.63 -38.07 -5.42
N VAL A 161 8.32 -38.32 -6.52
CA VAL A 161 9.55 -39.13 -6.54
C VAL A 161 10.69 -38.43 -5.78
N GLY A 162 10.78 -37.10 -5.88
CA GLY A 162 11.82 -36.31 -5.21
C GLY A 162 11.61 -36.15 -3.69
N ASN A 163 10.37 -36.25 -3.21
CA ASN A 163 10.03 -36.15 -1.78
C ASN A 163 9.07 -37.29 -1.38
N PRO A 164 9.57 -38.54 -1.31
CA PRO A 164 8.71 -39.72 -1.09
C PRO A 164 8.19 -39.83 0.35
N GLN A 165 8.65 -39.00 1.29
CA GLN A 165 8.23 -39.06 2.70
C GLN A 165 6.72 -38.97 2.87
N ALA A 166 6.04 -38.12 2.09
CA ALA A 166 4.58 -37.98 2.13
C ALA A 166 3.86 -39.26 1.63
N SER A 167 4.38 -39.90 0.58
CA SER A 167 3.83 -41.16 0.06
C SER A 167 4.11 -42.34 0.97
N ILE A 168 5.31 -42.40 1.56
CA ILE A 168 5.66 -43.44 2.52
C ILE A 168 4.76 -43.31 3.74
N ALA A 169 4.63 -42.11 4.32
CA ALA A 169 3.75 -41.86 5.46
C ALA A 169 2.29 -42.26 5.21
N GLN A 170 1.76 -42.02 4.00
CA GLN A 170 0.41 -42.45 3.60
C GLN A 170 0.24 -43.96 3.46
N VAL A 171 1.31 -44.69 3.17
CA VAL A 171 1.27 -46.15 2.99
C VAL A 171 1.62 -46.89 4.28
N THR A 172 2.34 -46.24 5.20
CA THR A 172 2.76 -46.82 6.49
C THR A 172 1.82 -46.53 7.67
N LEU A 173 0.89 -45.58 7.52
CA LEU A 173 -0.24 -45.35 8.45
C LEU A 173 -1.47 -46.16 8.01
#